data_AF-A0A538CSN9-F1
#
_entry.id   AF-A0A538CSN9-F1
#
_cell.length_a   1.000
_cell.length_b   1.000
_cell.length_c   1.000
_cell.angle_alpha   90.00
_cell.angle_beta   90.00
_cell.angle_gamma   90.00
#
_symmetry.space_group_name_H-M   'P 1'
#
loop_
_entity.id
_entity.type
_entity.pdbx_description
1 polymer ?
#
loop_
_entity_poly.entity_id
_entity_poly.type
_entity_poly.pdbx_seq_one_letter_code
_entity_poly.pdbx_strand_id
1 'polypeptide(L)'
;MDEVIPGILHWTAKHPNIGADVSSYLLTDSGTALDPLLPEEGRPDGIERAVLTVRHHARSTPDLGVPVFVHRSGLHEFEGTDLDVRGYDAGDELVPGVRVLPFGRICPDDAVLHIAAGDGVLAFGDGLINYGELGHPPDRYIGDDPEAIKADIVDGLVPLLDEDFDVLLFAHGEPVASGGKALLRDFVESRR
;
A
#
# COMPACT_ATOMS: atom_id res chain seq x y z
N MET A 1 -3.22 -13.95 -11.40
CA MET A 1 -2.01 -13.18 -11.10
C MET A 1 -1.51 -12.61 -12.40
N ASP A 2 -1.41 -11.30 -12.46
CA ASP A 2 -1.00 -10.55 -13.65
C ASP A 2 0.24 -9.72 -13.32
N GLU A 3 1.15 -9.60 -14.27
CA GLU A 3 2.36 -8.79 -14.09
C GLU A 3 2.03 -7.33 -14.46
N VAL A 4 2.17 -6.41 -13.50
CA VAL A 4 1.91 -4.97 -13.71
C VAL A 4 3.04 -4.37 -14.54
N ILE A 5 4.26 -4.61 -14.09
CA ILE A 5 5.53 -4.34 -14.77
C ILE A 5 6.49 -5.49 -14.42
N PRO A 6 7.60 -5.70 -15.16
CA PRO A 6 8.57 -6.74 -14.85
C PRO A 6 8.96 -6.77 -13.37
N GLY A 7 8.71 -7.91 -12.71
CA GLY A 7 9.07 -8.14 -11.31
C GLY A 7 8.02 -7.72 -10.27
N ILE A 8 6.85 -7.23 -10.70
CA ILE A 8 5.71 -6.90 -9.82
C ILE A 8 4.48 -7.67 -10.28
N LEU A 9 4.13 -8.70 -9.49
CA LEU A 9 2.91 -9.47 -9.70
C LEU A 9 1.77 -8.88 -8.89
N HIS A 10 0.57 -8.88 -9.45
CA HIS A 10 -0.66 -8.39 -8.85
C HIS A 10 -1.71 -9.49 -8.85
N TRP A 11 -2.50 -9.51 -7.79
CA TRP A 11 -3.75 -10.24 -7.75
C TRP A 11 -4.75 -9.50 -6.88
N THR A 12 -6.01 -9.89 -7.06
CA THR A 12 -7.10 -9.44 -6.21
C THR A 12 -7.74 -10.60 -5.48
N ALA A 13 -8.31 -10.32 -4.33
CA ALA A 13 -9.13 -11.26 -3.59
C ALA A 13 -10.26 -10.50 -2.88
N LYS A 14 -11.39 -11.17 -2.68
CA LYS A 14 -12.57 -10.58 -2.05
C LYS A 14 -12.37 -10.45 -0.55
N HIS A 15 -12.35 -9.22 -0.04
CA HIS A 15 -12.16 -8.99 1.39
C HIS A 15 -13.40 -9.47 2.18
N PRO A 16 -13.26 -10.38 3.16
CA PRO A 16 -14.41 -11.05 3.79
C PRO A 16 -15.34 -10.09 4.55
N ASN A 17 -14.80 -9.01 5.11
CA ASN A 17 -15.56 -8.05 5.91
C ASN A 17 -16.13 -6.87 5.08
N ILE A 18 -15.51 -6.54 3.95
CA ILE A 18 -15.86 -5.35 3.15
C ILE A 18 -16.68 -5.77 1.92
N GLY A 19 -16.51 -7.01 1.44
CA GLY A 19 -17.22 -7.55 0.29
C GLY A 19 -16.74 -7.03 -1.06
N ALA A 20 -15.71 -6.18 -1.08
CA ALA A 20 -15.05 -5.67 -2.28
C ALA A 20 -13.75 -6.43 -2.55
N ASP A 21 -13.33 -6.46 -3.82
CA ASP A 21 -12.02 -6.94 -4.19
C ASP A 21 -10.95 -5.92 -3.77
N VAL A 22 -9.90 -6.44 -3.12
CA VAL A 22 -8.73 -5.66 -2.70
C VAL A 22 -7.49 -6.20 -3.39
N SER A 23 -6.53 -5.31 -3.60
CA SER A 23 -5.32 -5.60 -4.38
C SER A 23 -4.17 -5.98 -3.47
N SER A 24 -3.38 -6.94 -3.92
CA SER A 24 -2.16 -7.40 -3.29
C SER A 24 -1.06 -7.55 -4.33
N TYR A 25 0.18 -7.36 -3.92
CA TYR A 25 1.32 -7.37 -4.82
C TYR A 25 2.46 -8.24 -4.30
N LEU A 26 3.25 -8.79 -5.21
CA LEU A 26 4.50 -9.49 -4.88
C LEU A 26 5.64 -8.88 -5.70
N LEU A 27 6.62 -8.34 -4.98
CA LEU A 27 7.90 -7.90 -5.53
C LEU A 27 8.81 -9.13 -5.65
N THR A 28 8.95 -9.68 -6.85
CA THR A 28 9.56 -11.01 -7.04
C THR A 28 11.04 -11.05 -6.70
N ASP A 29 11.76 -9.94 -6.91
CA ASP A 29 13.21 -9.88 -6.68
C ASP A 29 13.58 -9.95 -5.18
N SER A 30 12.69 -9.47 -4.32
CA SER A 30 12.88 -9.52 -2.87
C SER A 30 12.02 -10.58 -2.20
N GLY A 31 10.97 -11.10 -2.82
CA GLY A 31 9.98 -11.94 -2.15
C GLY A 31 9.10 -11.16 -1.16
N THR A 32 8.90 -9.86 -1.40
CA THR A 32 8.12 -8.98 -0.52
C THR A 32 6.68 -8.88 -1.02
N ALA A 33 5.74 -9.39 -0.24
CA ALA A 33 4.32 -9.24 -0.50
C ALA A 33 3.77 -7.97 0.15
N LEU A 34 2.98 -7.17 -0.58
CA LEU A 34 2.34 -5.96 -0.09
C LEU A 34 0.87 -6.26 0.21
N ASP A 35 0.45 -5.98 1.44
CA ASP A 35 -0.93 -6.17 1.94
C ASP A 35 -1.59 -7.48 1.46
N PRO A 36 -0.97 -8.65 1.69
CA PRO A 36 -1.40 -9.89 1.05
C PRO A 36 -2.75 -10.37 1.59
N LEU A 37 -3.75 -10.43 0.72
CA LEU A 37 -4.95 -11.24 0.89
C LEU A 37 -4.83 -12.44 -0.06
N LEU A 38 -4.76 -13.65 0.49
CA LEU A 38 -4.53 -14.84 -0.34
C LEU A 38 -5.72 -15.08 -1.29
N PRO A 39 -5.47 -15.40 -2.57
CA PRO A 39 -6.53 -15.75 -3.50
C PRO A 39 -7.04 -17.17 -3.20
N GLU A 40 -8.23 -17.53 -3.72
CA GLU A 40 -8.85 -18.85 -3.46
C GLU A 40 -7.99 -20.00 -3.98
N GLU A 41 -7.21 -19.75 -5.04
CA GLU A 41 -6.28 -20.70 -5.65
C GLU A 41 -5.08 -21.04 -4.76
N GLY A 42 -4.86 -20.27 -3.69
CA GLY A 42 -3.83 -20.52 -2.68
C GLY A 42 -2.70 -19.49 -2.65
N ARG A 43 -1.71 -19.75 -1.80
CA ARG A 43 -0.58 -18.85 -1.57
C ARG A 43 0.34 -18.75 -2.79
N PRO A 44 0.66 -17.53 -3.28
CA PRO A 44 1.72 -17.35 -4.27
C PRO A 44 3.09 -17.84 -3.77
N ASP A 45 3.82 -18.52 -4.65
CA ASP A 45 5.19 -18.95 -4.38
C ASP A 45 6.14 -17.73 -4.23
N GLY A 46 7.24 -17.91 -3.50
CA GLY A 46 8.31 -16.90 -3.38
C GLY A 46 8.06 -15.79 -2.37
N ILE A 47 6.95 -15.80 -1.64
CA ILE A 47 6.73 -14.86 -0.52
C ILE A 47 7.67 -15.19 0.64
N GLU A 48 8.61 -14.29 0.92
CA GLU A 48 9.58 -14.35 2.02
C GLU A 48 9.23 -13.43 3.19
N ARG A 49 8.45 -12.37 2.94
CA ARG A 49 7.96 -11.42 3.95
C ARG A 49 6.69 -10.71 3.47
N ALA A 50 5.92 -10.21 4.42
CA ALA A 50 4.80 -9.32 4.16
C ALA A 50 5.11 -7.92 4.67
N VAL A 51 4.71 -6.89 3.93
CA VAL A 51 4.72 -5.49 4.36
C VAL A 51 3.27 -5.01 4.34
N LEU A 52 2.82 -4.50 5.48
CA LEU A 52 1.51 -3.89 5.62
C LEU A 52 1.66 -2.39 5.48
N THR A 53 1.04 -1.77 4.48
CA THR A 53 1.05 -0.29 4.34
C THR A 53 0.26 0.38 5.46
N VAL A 54 -0.66 -0.32 6.10
CA VAL A 54 -1.43 0.10 7.28
C VAL A 54 -1.80 -1.14 8.10
N ARG A 55 -1.91 -1.02 9.43
CA ARG A 55 -2.17 -2.19 10.30
C ARG A 55 -3.46 -2.94 9.95
N HIS A 56 -4.47 -2.24 9.43
CA HIS A 56 -5.75 -2.81 9.02
C HIS A 56 -5.64 -3.75 7.81
N HIS A 57 -4.50 -3.77 7.11
CA HIS A 57 -4.22 -4.67 6.00
C HIS A 57 -3.60 -6.00 6.42
N ALA A 58 -3.68 -6.38 7.71
CA ALA A 58 -3.20 -7.69 8.18
C ALA A 58 -3.70 -8.86 7.33
N ARG A 59 -4.95 -8.80 6.83
CA ARG A 59 -5.47 -9.69 5.77
C ARG A 59 -5.08 -11.16 6.03
N SER A 60 -4.42 -11.82 5.09
CA SER A 60 -4.00 -13.22 5.21
C SER A 60 -2.58 -13.38 5.77
N THR A 61 -1.95 -12.33 6.30
CA THR A 61 -0.59 -12.44 6.89
C THR A 61 -0.46 -13.52 7.97
N PRO A 62 -1.47 -13.81 8.82
CA PRO A 62 -1.37 -14.91 9.78
C PRO A 62 -1.15 -16.28 9.13
N ASP A 63 -1.63 -16.47 7.90
CA ASP A 63 -1.57 -17.74 7.18
C ASP A 63 -0.25 -17.91 6.38
N LEU A 64 0.57 -16.85 6.29
CA LEU A 64 1.80 -16.87 5.51
C LEU A 64 3.00 -17.48 6.26
N GLY A 65 3.05 -17.42 7.59
CA GLY A 65 4.18 -17.91 8.36
C GLY A 65 5.53 -17.27 7.97
N VAL A 66 5.49 -16.00 7.56
CA VAL A 66 6.67 -15.17 7.21
C VAL A 66 6.71 -13.93 8.11
N PRO A 67 7.86 -13.25 8.24
CA PRO A 67 7.92 -11.98 8.96
C PRO A 67 6.97 -10.94 8.36
N VAL A 68 6.26 -10.23 9.22
CA VAL A 68 5.31 -9.17 8.85
C VAL A 68 5.86 -7.83 9.29
N PHE A 69 6.06 -6.92 8.36
CA PHE A 69 6.52 -5.57 8.60
C PHE A 69 5.31 -4.64 8.70
N VAL A 70 5.24 -3.88 9.78
CA VAL A 70 4.13 -2.94 10.07
C VAL A 70 4.72 -1.65 10.59
N HIS A 71 4.11 -0.52 10.26
CA HIS A 71 4.53 0.75 10.82
C HIS A 71 4.47 0.70 12.35
N ARG A 72 5.48 1.27 13.03
CA ARG A 72 5.68 1.12 14.48
C ARG A 72 4.46 1.58 15.30
N SER A 73 3.77 2.63 14.86
CA SER A 73 2.56 3.12 15.53
C SER A 73 1.39 2.12 15.49
N GLY A 74 1.38 1.18 14.53
CA GLY A 74 0.35 0.14 14.38
C GLY A 74 0.66 -1.18 15.10
N LEU A 75 1.85 -1.34 15.70
CA LEU A 75 2.27 -2.60 16.34
C LEU A 75 1.35 -3.05 17.47
N HIS A 76 0.70 -2.12 18.16
CA HIS A 76 -0.20 -2.41 19.27
C HIS A 76 -1.34 -3.36 18.91
N GLU A 77 -1.76 -3.40 17.63
CA GLU A 77 -2.84 -4.29 17.17
C GLU A 77 -2.40 -5.74 16.98
N PHE A 78 -1.10 -6.00 17.08
CA PHE A 78 -0.50 -7.32 16.99
C PHE A 78 0.00 -7.84 18.34
N GLU A 79 -0.15 -7.06 19.43
CA GLU A 79 0.21 -7.50 20.77
C GLU A 79 -0.59 -8.74 21.19
N GLY A 80 0.13 -9.77 21.64
CA GLY A 80 -0.48 -11.04 22.04
C GLY A 80 -0.79 -12.01 20.89
N THR A 81 -0.41 -11.68 19.66
CA THR A 81 -0.41 -12.63 18.53
C THR A 81 0.90 -13.42 18.49
N ASP A 82 0.89 -14.58 17.84
CA ASP A 82 2.08 -15.42 17.61
C ASP A 82 2.87 -15.02 16.33
N LEU A 83 2.54 -13.88 15.73
CA LEU A 83 3.16 -13.42 14.48
C LEU A 83 4.56 -12.84 14.72
N ASP A 84 5.52 -13.12 13.83
CA ASP A 84 6.82 -12.41 13.78
C ASP A 84 6.60 -11.02 13.18
N VAL A 85 6.13 -10.08 13.99
CA VAL A 85 5.85 -8.70 13.58
C VAL A 85 7.04 -7.80 13.87
N ARG A 86 7.46 -7.03 12.86
CA ARG A 86 8.60 -6.11 12.92
C ARG A 86 8.12 -4.70 12.61
N GLY A 87 8.48 -3.77 13.50
CA GLY A 87 8.19 -2.35 13.32
C GLY A 87 9.09 -1.72 12.26
N TYR A 88 8.52 -0.86 11.43
CA TYR A 88 9.26 0.11 10.61
C TYR A 88 8.77 1.54 10.87
N ASP A 89 9.57 2.52 10.47
CA ASP A 89 9.26 3.94 10.55
C ASP A 89 9.41 4.61 9.16
N ALA A 90 8.85 5.80 8.99
CA ALA A 90 9.07 6.59 7.78
C ALA A 90 10.57 6.90 7.58
N GLY A 91 11.06 6.74 6.36
CA GLY A 91 12.47 6.88 6.00
C GLY A 91 13.26 5.57 6.01
N ASP A 92 12.73 4.48 6.57
CA ASP A 92 13.38 3.18 6.56
C ASP A 92 13.43 2.58 5.15
N GLU A 93 14.47 1.80 4.89
CA GLU A 93 14.56 0.89 3.75
C GLU A 93 14.32 -0.55 4.27
N LEU A 94 13.15 -1.11 3.98
CA LEU A 94 12.71 -2.39 4.52
C LEU A 94 13.53 -3.55 3.96
N VAL A 95 13.82 -3.45 2.66
CA VAL A 95 14.71 -4.31 1.87
C VAL A 95 15.32 -3.45 0.76
N PRO A 96 16.45 -3.87 0.14
CA PRO A 96 17.08 -3.09 -0.92
C PRO A 96 16.06 -2.65 -1.99
N GLY A 97 15.93 -1.34 -2.17
CA GLY A 97 15.01 -0.74 -3.14
C GLY A 97 13.56 -0.60 -2.68
N VAL A 98 13.21 -0.86 -1.42
CA VAL A 98 11.85 -0.64 -0.86
C VAL A 98 11.94 0.30 0.33
N ARG A 99 11.59 1.57 0.11
CA ARG A 99 11.66 2.66 1.08
C ARG A 99 10.27 3.06 1.59
N VAL A 100 10.18 3.42 2.86
CA VAL A 100 8.96 3.97 3.45
C VAL A 100 9.00 5.50 3.33
N LEU A 101 8.02 6.07 2.65
CA LEU A 101 7.88 7.52 2.52
C LEU A 101 7.00 8.09 3.65
N PRO A 102 7.25 9.33 4.11
CA PRO A 102 6.36 10.00 5.05
C PRO A 102 4.99 10.28 4.42
N PHE A 103 3.92 9.75 5.01
CA PHE A 103 2.55 10.03 4.58
C PHE A 103 1.61 10.22 5.78
N GLY A 104 1.08 9.17 6.40
CA GLY A 104 0.46 9.18 7.73
C GLY A 104 -0.73 10.14 7.89
N ARG A 105 -1.56 10.31 6.85
CA ARG A 105 -2.61 11.32 6.79
C ARG A 105 -3.96 10.84 7.33
N ILE A 106 -4.42 9.66 6.90
CA ILE A 106 -5.65 9.05 7.45
C ILE A 106 -5.43 8.58 8.88
N CYS A 107 -4.30 7.93 9.11
CA CYS A 107 -3.87 7.49 10.43
C CYS A 107 -2.34 7.45 10.50
N PRO A 108 -1.74 7.44 11.71
CA PRO A 108 -0.29 7.54 11.87
C PRO A 108 0.53 6.40 11.24
N ASP A 109 -0.09 5.28 10.91
CA ASP A 109 0.51 4.09 10.28
C ASP A 109 0.19 3.93 8.79
N ASP A 110 -0.61 4.81 8.18
CA ASP A 110 -0.88 4.79 6.74
C ASP A 110 0.37 5.25 5.96
N ALA A 111 1.10 4.28 5.43
CA ALA A 111 2.38 4.47 4.77
C ALA A 111 2.25 4.45 3.24
N VAL A 112 3.19 5.16 2.59
CA VAL A 112 3.44 5.02 1.16
C VAL A 112 4.81 4.39 0.98
N LEU A 113 4.93 3.41 0.10
CA LEU A 113 6.21 2.78 -0.22
C LEU A 113 6.72 3.29 -1.56
N HIS A 114 8.00 3.65 -1.61
CA HIS A 114 8.74 3.83 -2.87
C HIS A 114 9.49 2.55 -3.20
N ILE A 115 9.30 2.03 -4.41
CA ILE A 115 9.94 0.79 -4.86
C ILE A 115 10.76 1.09 -6.12
N ALA A 116 12.05 0.75 -6.04
CA ALA A 116 13.01 0.89 -7.12
C ALA A 116 12.85 -0.25 -8.14
N ALA A 117 11.78 -0.19 -8.94
CA ALA A 117 11.51 -1.08 -10.06
C ALA A 117 11.08 -0.27 -11.30
N GLY A 118 11.61 -0.61 -12.47
CA GLY A 118 11.37 0.16 -13.70
C GLY A 118 11.73 1.65 -13.54
N ASP A 119 10.80 2.53 -13.93
CA ASP A 119 10.92 3.98 -13.77
C ASP A 119 10.47 4.47 -12.37
N GLY A 120 10.37 3.55 -11.41
CA GLY A 120 9.97 3.79 -10.03
C GLY A 120 8.47 3.60 -9.78
N VAL A 121 8.13 3.21 -8.55
CA VAL A 121 6.78 2.82 -8.16
C VAL A 121 6.42 3.44 -6.81
N LEU A 122 5.19 3.94 -6.68
CA LEU A 122 4.59 4.27 -5.40
C LEU A 122 3.46 3.29 -5.06
N ALA A 123 3.50 2.69 -3.87
CA ALA A 123 2.43 1.85 -3.35
C ALA A 123 1.70 2.55 -2.20
N PHE A 124 0.39 2.71 -2.34
CA PHE A 124 -0.49 3.38 -1.39
C PHE A 124 -1.30 2.37 -0.57
N GLY A 125 -1.41 2.64 0.73
CA GLY A 125 -2.36 1.98 1.62
C GLY A 125 -3.77 2.52 1.46
N ASP A 126 -4.31 3.11 2.52
CA ASP A 126 -5.67 3.65 2.50
C ASP A 126 -5.72 5.08 1.98
N GLY A 127 -4.62 5.84 2.04
CA GLY A 127 -4.55 7.25 1.66
C GLY A 127 -5.12 7.65 0.29
N LEU A 128 -5.02 6.75 -0.67
CA LEU A 128 -5.38 6.98 -2.07
C LEU A 128 -5.87 5.68 -2.68
N ILE A 129 -6.95 5.75 -3.45
CA ILE A 129 -7.57 4.59 -4.10
C ILE A 129 -7.73 4.82 -5.60
N ASN A 130 -7.91 3.74 -6.38
CA ASN A 130 -8.12 3.83 -7.82
C ASN A 130 -9.17 2.84 -8.35
N TYR A 131 -10.45 3.24 -8.37
CA TYR A 131 -11.54 2.44 -8.94
C TYR A 131 -11.97 3.00 -10.31
N GLY A 132 -11.00 3.18 -11.21
CA GLY A 132 -11.16 3.77 -12.55
C GLY A 132 -10.75 5.23 -12.64
N GLU A 133 -10.67 5.91 -11.49
CA GLU A 133 -10.05 7.22 -11.33
C GLU A 133 -9.41 7.32 -9.93
N LEU A 134 -8.37 8.15 -9.79
CA LEU A 134 -7.78 8.46 -8.50
C LEU A 134 -8.81 9.14 -7.59
N GLY A 135 -8.93 8.62 -6.37
CA GLY A 135 -9.94 9.06 -5.41
C GLY A 135 -9.45 8.99 -3.98
N HIS A 136 -10.18 9.69 -3.10
CA HIS A 136 -10.09 9.45 -1.67
C HIS A 136 -10.94 8.24 -1.28
N PRO A 137 -10.63 7.57 -0.16
CA PRO A 137 -11.56 6.61 0.42
C PRO A 137 -12.94 7.22 0.70
N PRO A 138 -13.98 6.39 0.84
CA PRO A 138 -15.29 6.86 1.26
C PRO A 138 -15.23 7.53 2.65
N ASP A 139 -15.93 8.66 2.81
CA ASP A 139 -15.94 9.50 4.02
C ASP A 139 -16.13 8.74 5.33
N ARG A 140 -16.98 7.71 5.31
CA ARG A 140 -17.27 6.84 6.46
C ARG A 140 -16.05 6.07 7.00
N TYR A 141 -14.92 6.09 6.29
CA TYR A 141 -13.67 5.42 6.67
C TYR A 141 -12.53 6.40 6.95
N ILE A 142 -12.71 7.71 6.70
CA ILE A 142 -11.64 8.70 6.75
C ILE A 142 -11.54 9.39 8.11
N GLY A 143 -12.61 9.42 8.92
CA GLY A 143 -12.62 9.99 10.28
C GLY A 143 -13.79 10.95 10.51
N ASP A 144 -13.72 11.73 11.60
CA ASP A 144 -14.81 12.63 12.03
C ASP A 144 -14.94 13.90 11.17
N ASP A 145 -13.85 14.35 10.53
CA ASP A 145 -13.85 15.47 9.58
C ASP A 145 -13.24 15.03 8.24
N PRO A 146 -14.03 14.34 7.38
CA PRO A 146 -13.55 13.81 6.12
C PRO A 146 -12.96 14.87 5.18
N GLU A 147 -13.51 16.09 5.16
CA GLU A 147 -13.04 17.14 4.26
C GLU A 147 -11.67 17.67 4.69
N ALA A 148 -11.45 17.89 5.99
CA ALA A 148 -10.14 18.28 6.50
C ALA A 148 -9.08 17.20 6.22
N ILE A 149 -9.43 15.93 6.38
CA ILE A 149 -8.50 14.82 6.18
C ILE A 149 -8.21 14.61 4.69
N LYS A 150 -9.19 14.79 3.80
CA LYS A 150 -8.94 14.78 2.34
C LYS A 150 -7.99 15.89 1.92
N ALA A 151 -8.14 17.09 2.48
CA ALA A 151 -7.19 18.19 2.23
C ALA A 151 -5.78 17.84 2.74
N ASP A 152 -5.66 17.26 3.94
CA ASP A 152 -4.38 16.81 4.51
C ASP A 152 -3.73 15.69 3.68
N ILE A 153 -4.53 14.76 3.13
CA ILE A 153 -4.10 13.77 2.15
C ILE A 153 -3.48 14.47 0.94
N VAL A 154 -4.18 15.43 0.32
CA VAL A 154 -3.68 16.15 -0.86
C VAL A 154 -2.35 16.85 -0.54
N ASP A 155 -2.23 17.50 0.62
CA ASP A 155 -0.98 18.13 1.05
C ASP A 155 0.14 17.09 1.29
N GLY A 156 -0.21 15.90 1.77
CA GLY A 156 0.71 14.76 1.91
C GLY A 156 1.22 14.19 0.59
N LEU A 157 0.42 14.25 -0.48
CA LEU A 157 0.80 13.73 -1.81
C LEU A 157 1.79 14.64 -2.54
N VAL A 158 1.79 15.94 -2.24
CA VAL A 158 2.61 16.95 -2.91
C VAL A 158 4.12 16.64 -2.85
N PRO A 159 4.74 16.40 -1.68
CA PRO A 159 6.16 16.06 -1.63
C PRO A 159 6.49 14.74 -2.35
N LEU A 160 5.52 13.83 -2.50
CA LEU A 160 5.74 12.58 -3.23
C LEU A 160 5.97 12.80 -4.73
N LEU A 161 5.50 13.92 -5.29
CA LEU A 161 5.73 14.28 -6.70
C LEU A 161 7.21 14.54 -7.02
N ASP A 162 8.05 14.76 -6.01
CA ASP A 162 9.50 14.92 -6.17
C ASP A 162 10.24 13.57 -6.26
N GLU A 163 9.60 12.46 -5.88
CA GLU A 163 10.19 11.11 -5.99
C GLU A 163 10.20 10.64 -7.46
N ASP A 164 11.12 9.73 -7.79
CA ASP A 164 11.18 9.10 -9.11
C ASP A 164 10.20 7.94 -9.19
N PHE A 165 9.11 8.11 -9.94
CA PHE A 165 8.12 7.06 -10.18
C PHE A 165 7.33 7.31 -11.47
N ASP A 166 6.76 6.24 -12.02
CA ASP A 166 5.72 6.29 -13.05
C ASP A 166 4.60 5.26 -12.84
N VAL A 167 4.80 4.31 -11.92
CA VAL A 167 3.82 3.27 -11.58
C VAL A 167 3.15 3.58 -10.25
N LEU A 168 1.84 3.34 -10.16
CA LEU A 168 1.09 3.44 -8.91
C LEU A 168 0.46 2.08 -8.56
N LEU A 169 0.63 1.64 -7.32
CA LEU A 169 -0.02 0.47 -6.75
C LEU A 169 -0.95 0.92 -5.63
N PHE A 170 -2.07 0.24 -5.46
CA PHE A 170 -3.08 0.60 -4.47
C PHE A 170 -3.53 -0.64 -3.72
N ALA A 171 -3.66 -0.55 -2.40
CA ALA A 171 -4.29 -1.61 -1.63
C ALA A 171 -5.78 -1.78 -2.00
N HIS A 172 -6.40 -0.70 -2.50
CA HIS A 172 -7.79 -0.60 -2.92
C HIS A 172 -7.91 -0.03 -4.35
N GLY A 173 -8.24 -0.88 -5.30
CA GLY A 173 -8.39 -0.52 -6.70
C GLY A 173 -7.30 -1.08 -7.62
N GLU A 174 -7.29 -0.61 -8.86
CA GLU A 174 -6.43 -1.11 -9.93
C GLU A 174 -5.08 -0.40 -9.96
N PRO A 175 -3.98 -1.11 -10.23
CA PRO A 175 -2.68 -0.47 -10.44
C PRO A 175 -2.66 0.39 -11.72
N VAL A 176 -1.77 1.38 -11.74
CA VAL A 176 -1.42 2.16 -12.94
C VAL A 176 -0.01 1.76 -13.36
N ALA A 177 0.11 1.03 -14.47
CA ALA A 177 1.40 0.51 -14.95
C ALA A 177 2.32 1.56 -15.62
N SER A 178 1.79 2.75 -15.96
CA SER A 178 2.55 3.86 -16.55
C SER A 178 1.74 5.16 -16.51
N GLY A 179 2.40 6.31 -16.53
CA GLY A 179 1.76 7.64 -16.49
C GLY A 179 1.29 8.05 -15.09
N GLY A 180 1.64 7.29 -14.06
CA GLY A 180 1.22 7.49 -12.68
C GLY A 180 1.61 8.85 -12.12
N LYS A 181 2.79 9.37 -12.51
CA LYS A 181 3.24 10.69 -12.04
C LYS A 181 2.41 11.84 -12.60
N ALA A 182 1.96 11.73 -13.84
CA ALA A 182 1.04 12.71 -14.42
C ALA A 182 -0.33 12.64 -13.75
N LEU A 183 -0.87 11.42 -13.57
CA LEU A 183 -2.16 11.22 -12.89
C LEU A 183 -2.15 11.75 -11.45
N LEU A 184 -1.10 11.49 -10.68
CA LEU A 184 -1.00 11.96 -9.30
C LEU A 184 -0.90 13.49 -9.25
N ARG A 185 -0.15 14.10 -10.17
CA ARG A 185 -0.07 15.56 -10.30
C ARG A 185 -1.44 16.17 -10.59
N ASP A 186 -2.16 15.64 -11.58
CA ASP A 186 -3.49 16.14 -11.96
C ASP A 186 -4.46 16.02 -10.78
N PHE A 187 -4.42 14.90 -10.04
CA PHE A 187 -5.24 14.69 -8.85
C PHE A 187 -5.00 15.75 -7.76
N VAL A 188 -3.73 16.07 -7.50
CA VAL A 188 -3.31 17.10 -6.53
C VAL A 188 -3.70 18.50 -7.00
N GLU A 189 -3.41 18.84 -8.26
CA GLU A 189 -3.66 20.18 -8.82
C GLU A 189 -5.16 20.50 -8.90
N SER A 190 -6.02 19.51 -9.17
CA SER A 190 -7.46 19.73 -9.24
C SER A 190 -8.15 19.90 -7.88
N ARG A 191 -7.42 19.77 -6.76
CA ARG A 191 -7.95 19.78 -5.39
C ARG A 191 -7.28 20.81 -4.48
N ARG A 192 -6.43 21.66 -5.05
CA ARG A 192 -5.78 22.79 -4.38
C ARG A 192 -6.53 24.09 -4.58
#